data_AF-A0A4P5VK45-F1
#
_entry.id   AF-A0A4P5VK45-F1
#
_cell.length_a   1.000
_cell.length_b   1.000
_cell.length_c   1.000
_cell.angle_alpha   90.00
_cell.angle_beta   90.00
_cell.angle_gamma   90.00
#
_symmetry.space_group_name_H-M   'P 1'
#
loop_
_entity.id
_entity.type
_entity.pdbx_description
1 polymer ?
#
loop_
_entity_poly.entity_id
_entity_poly.type
_entity_poly.pdbx_seq_one_letter_code
_entity_poly.pdbx_strand_id
1 'polypeptide(L)'
;MTTTTTTPPPEALATAPKAIVISQFDVLLGDIQEAKKKAAEAVFDYSTKAGNQAARSYVFAQRKLKARIESARTDAKAYALAYGRKVDEQATGLKDQVEALIKPHQDALDAITKAEADRVQRHRDVLQQIRDLGQVPFGSGANQIAMALVGAKRLDIDGLEEFKEEAAAALLETIRTLEAAHAKALSDEAAAAELAQLREQQRIQKEKEAEDARIKAQQEAIAEAAPKMQEEADAAIQEAVQKVDAAEARAAAAEARAADAEAVVALLEGEALLAIKPAEVPVAVCRGMFLEETERTGPIPAEERLGTQLLHAMKGMHRVEVVNALIAGTLHPAITIDWSQV
;
A
#
# COMPACT_ATOMS: atom_id res chain seq x y z
N MET A 1 7.45 -27.57 -82.07
CA MET A 1 8.36 -27.61 -80.91
C MET A 1 7.50 -27.97 -79.70
N THR A 2 7.21 -29.26 -79.45
CA THR A 2 7.97 -30.18 -78.56
C THR A 2 8.36 -29.48 -77.26
N THR A 3 7.87 -29.86 -76.08
CA THR A 3 8.04 -31.21 -75.50
C THR A 3 6.93 -31.59 -74.52
N THR A 4 6.28 -32.73 -74.76
CA THR A 4 5.44 -33.46 -73.82
C THR A 4 6.35 -34.22 -72.87
N THR A 5 6.37 -33.87 -71.58
CA THR A 5 7.11 -34.61 -70.55
C THR A 5 6.30 -35.85 -70.17
N THR A 6 6.61 -36.97 -70.82
CA THR A 6 6.11 -38.30 -70.46
C THR A 6 6.80 -38.76 -69.18
N THR A 7 6.08 -38.69 -68.07
CA THR A 7 6.42 -39.34 -66.80
C THR A 7 6.53 -40.85 -67.02
N PRO A 8 7.66 -41.50 -66.72
CA PRO A 8 7.77 -42.95 -66.85
C PRO A 8 6.86 -43.62 -65.80
N PRO A 9 6.25 -44.78 -66.12
CA PRO A 9 5.53 -45.58 -65.14
C PRO A 9 6.50 -46.07 -64.04
N PRO A 10 6.02 -46.35 -62.82
CA PRO A 10 6.83 -46.93 -61.75
C PRO A 10 7.17 -48.38 -62.10
N GLU A 11 8.17 -48.53 -62.95
CA GLU A 11 8.82 -49.79 -63.26
C GLU A 11 9.66 -50.21 -62.05
N ALA A 12 9.48 -51.46 -61.64
CA ALA A 12 10.26 -52.17 -60.63
C ALA A 12 10.08 -51.75 -59.16
N LEU A 13 8.89 -52.04 -58.60
CA LEU A 13 8.88 -52.79 -57.35
C LEU A 13 9.53 -54.14 -57.66
N ALA A 14 10.86 -54.19 -57.52
CA ALA A 14 11.65 -55.39 -57.60
C ALA A 14 10.94 -56.46 -56.79
N THR A 15 10.38 -57.44 -57.50
CA THR A 15 9.82 -58.65 -56.91
C THR A 15 10.96 -59.26 -56.12
N ALA A 16 10.94 -59.06 -54.81
CA ALA A 16 11.89 -59.69 -53.90
C ALA A 16 11.99 -61.18 -54.31
N PRO A 17 13.19 -61.78 -54.38
CA PRO A 17 13.38 -63.16 -54.80
C PRO A 17 12.81 -64.10 -53.74
N LYS A 18 11.48 -64.17 -53.65
CA LYS A 18 10.71 -65.06 -52.79
C LYS A 18 10.99 -66.53 -53.15
N ALA A 19 11.50 -66.77 -54.37
CA ALA A 19 11.87 -68.09 -54.87
C ALA A 19 13.24 -68.61 -54.42
N ILE A 20 14.18 -67.74 -54.00
CA ILE A 20 15.58 -68.17 -53.75
C ILE A 20 15.77 -68.71 -52.32
N VAL A 21 15.07 -68.16 -51.32
CA VAL A 21 15.26 -68.58 -49.92
C VAL A 21 14.60 -69.94 -49.65
N ILE A 22 13.40 -70.18 -50.20
CA ILE A 22 12.69 -71.46 -50.05
C ILE A 22 13.49 -72.59 -50.71
N SER A 23 14.05 -72.34 -51.90
CA SER A 23 14.82 -73.35 -52.63
C SER A 23 16.12 -73.78 -51.94
N GLN A 24 16.80 -72.90 -51.18
CA GLN A 24 18.00 -73.29 -50.43
C GLN A 24 17.68 -74.24 -49.27
N PHE A 25 16.57 -74.04 -48.57
CA PHE A 25 16.15 -74.96 -47.50
C PHE A 25 15.66 -76.30 -48.06
N ASP A 26 15.01 -76.30 -49.23
CA ASP A 26 14.59 -77.53 -49.91
C ASP A 26 15.80 -78.38 -50.33
N VAL A 27 16.87 -77.75 -50.83
CA VAL A 27 18.15 -78.44 -51.13
C VAL A 27 18.79 -79.00 -49.86
N LEU A 28 18.80 -78.23 -48.76
CA LEU A 28 19.32 -78.70 -47.47
C LEU A 28 18.48 -79.85 -46.89
N LEU A 29 17.17 -79.87 -47.11
CA LEU A 29 16.31 -80.99 -46.76
C LEU A 29 16.71 -82.26 -47.54
N GLY A 30 17.01 -82.13 -48.84
CA GLY A 30 17.60 -83.20 -49.64
C GLY A 30 18.91 -83.74 -49.03
N ASP A 31 19.86 -82.85 -48.73
CA ASP A 31 21.14 -83.18 -48.10
C ASP A 31 20.95 -83.90 -46.74
N ILE A 32 19.97 -83.48 -45.94
CA ILE A 32 19.62 -84.12 -44.65
C ILE A 32 19.06 -85.53 -44.88
N GLN A 33 18.19 -85.73 -45.87
CA GLN A 33 17.64 -87.06 -46.15
C GLN A 33 18.73 -88.03 -46.65
N GLU A 34 19.66 -87.55 -47.47
CA GLU A 34 20.84 -88.34 -47.86
C GLU A 34 21.74 -88.66 -46.66
N ALA A 35 21.99 -87.67 -45.79
CA ALA A 35 22.77 -87.87 -44.57
C ALA A 35 22.12 -88.90 -43.63
N LYS A 36 20.78 -88.93 -43.55
CA LYS A 36 20.01 -89.93 -42.79
C LYS A 36 20.14 -91.33 -43.37
N LYS A 37 20.04 -91.49 -44.69
CA LYS A 37 20.25 -92.78 -45.36
C LYS A 37 21.66 -93.31 -45.08
N LYS A 38 22.67 -92.46 -45.27
CA LYS A 38 24.08 -92.78 -44.98
C LYS A 38 24.32 -93.08 -43.49
N ALA A 39 23.58 -92.44 -42.58
CA ALA A 39 23.68 -92.72 -41.14
C ALA A 39 23.19 -94.13 -40.79
N ALA A 40 22.13 -94.61 -41.45
CA ALA A 40 21.58 -95.94 -41.20
C ALA A 40 22.53 -97.07 -41.66
N GLU A 41 23.35 -96.81 -42.69
CA GLU A 41 24.32 -97.76 -43.26
C GLU A 41 25.71 -97.66 -42.62
N ALA A 42 26.00 -96.59 -41.88
CA ALA A 42 27.32 -96.33 -41.34
C ALA A 42 27.60 -97.10 -40.04
N VAL A 43 28.36 -98.18 -40.13
CA VAL A 43 28.94 -98.91 -38.99
C VAL A 43 30.46 -98.72 -39.00
N PHE A 44 31.01 -98.13 -37.94
CA PHE A 44 32.45 -97.87 -37.81
C PHE A 44 33.07 -98.69 -36.68
N ASP A 45 34.23 -99.29 -36.94
CA ASP A 45 35.05 -99.90 -35.90
C ASP A 45 36.01 -98.86 -35.29
N TYR A 46 35.71 -98.44 -34.07
CA TYR A 46 36.47 -97.40 -33.36
C TYR A 46 37.82 -97.87 -32.83
N SER A 47 38.07 -99.19 -32.77
CA SER A 47 39.30 -99.77 -32.24
C SER A 47 40.47 -99.69 -33.23
N THR A 48 40.17 -99.61 -34.53
CA THR A 48 41.18 -99.49 -35.58
C THR A 48 41.45 -98.03 -35.96
N LYS A 49 42.69 -97.71 -36.31
CA LYS A 49 43.08 -96.35 -36.75
C LYS A 49 42.28 -95.88 -37.97
N ALA A 50 42.02 -96.79 -38.91
CA ALA A 50 41.26 -96.50 -40.13
C ALA A 50 39.77 -96.25 -39.84
N GLY A 51 39.13 -97.09 -39.02
CA GLY A 51 37.71 -96.92 -38.67
C GLY A 51 37.46 -95.66 -37.83
N ASN A 52 38.36 -95.32 -36.90
CA ASN A 52 38.30 -94.06 -36.14
C ASN A 52 38.46 -92.83 -37.05
N GLN A 53 39.37 -92.87 -38.03
CA GLN A 53 39.54 -91.78 -39.00
C GLN A 53 38.31 -91.60 -39.91
N ALA A 54 37.67 -92.70 -40.32
CA ALA A 54 36.43 -92.66 -41.09
C ALA A 54 35.27 -92.06 -40.28
N ALA A 55 35.11 -92.48 -39.01
CA ALA A 55 34.09 -91.94 -38.11
C ALA A 55 34.29 -90.43 -37.86
N ARG A 56 35.54 -89.98 -37.62
CA ARG A 56 35.85 -88.56 -37.46
C ARG A 56 35.52 -87.73 -38.72
N SER A 57 35.84 -88.26 -39.89
CA SER A 57 35.52 -87.63 -41.18
C SER A 57 34.01 -87.53 -41.39
N TYR A 58 33.26 -88.58 -41.05
CA TYR A 58 31.80 -88.58 -41.10
C TYR A 58 31.19 -87.52 -40.15
N VAL A 59 31.63 -87.47 -38.89
CA VAL A 59 31.18 -86.46 -37.93
C VAL A 59 31.53 -85.05 -38.41
N PHE A 60 32.70 -84.85 -39.02
CA PHE A 60 33.08 -83.57 -39.61
C PHE A 60 32.13 -83.16 -40.76
N ALA A 61 31.75 -84.09 -41.63
CA ALA A 61 30.76 -83.83 -42.68
C ALA A 61 29.39 -83.44 -42.11
N GLN A 62 28.93 -84.08 -41.04
CA GLN A 62 27.67 -83.71 -40.36
C GLN A 62 27.76 -82.32 -39.71
N ARG A 63 28.90 -81.98 -39.10
CA ARG A 63 29.15 -80.62 -38.56
C ARG A 63 29.13 -79.57 -39.68
N LYS A 64 29.68 -79.88 -40.86
CA LYS A 64 29.63 -79.01 -42.04
C LYS A 64 28.21 -78.81 -42.55
N LEU A 65 27.40 -79.87 -42.60
CA LEU A 65 25.97 -79.76 -42.97
C LEU A 65 25.21 -78.89 -41.96
N LYS A 66 25.43 -79.08 -40.66
CA LYS A 66 24.87 -78.22 -39.60
C LYS A 66 25.25 -76.75 -39.79
N ALA A 67 26.53 -76.48 -40.08
CA ALA A 67 27.00 -75.12 -40.33
C ALA A 67 26.36 -74.48 -41.56
N ARG A 68 26.14 -75.24 -42.65
CA ARG A 68 25.42 -74.77 -43.84
C ARG A 68 23.97 -74.40 -43.55
N ILE A 69 23.27 -75.19 -42.73
CA ILE A 69 21.89 -74.88 -42.30
C ILE A 69 21.86 -73.56 -41.53
N GLU A 70 22.80 -73.37 -40.60
CA GLU A 70 22.87 -72.13 -39.82
C GLU A 70 23.19 -70.92 -40.71
N SER A 71 24.10 -71.05 -41.68
CA SER A 71 24.41 -70.00 -42.66
C SER A 71 23.17 -69.62 -43.49
N ALA A 72 22.44 -70.60 -44.02
CA ALA A 72 21.22 -70.34 -44.77
C ALA A 72 20.16 -69.62 -43.91
N ARG A 73 20.06 -69.96 -42.62
CA ARG A 73 19.20 -69.23 -41.65
C ARG A 73 19.63 -67.79 -41.47
N THR A 74 20.91 -67.53 -41.25
CA THR A 74 21.41 -66.16 -41.04
C THR A 74 21.22 -65.30 -42.28
N ASP A 75 21.47 -65.84 -43.47
CA ASP A 75 21.35 -65.12 -44.74
C ASP A 75 19.88 -64.78 -45.05
N ALA A 76 18.98 -65.74 -44.86
CA ALA A 76 17.53 -65.53 -44.98
C ALA A 76 17.02 -64.45 -44.03
N LYS A 77 17.46 -64.48 -42.76
CA LYS A 77 17.08 -63.48 -41.75
C LYS A 77 17.65 -62.11 -42.08
N ALA A 78 18.90 -62.03 -42.52
CA ALA A 78 19.54 -60.78 -42.93
C ALA A 78 18.80 -60.12 -44.09
N TYR A 79 18.42 -60.91 -45.11
CA TYR A 79 17.62 -60.43 -46.23
C TYR A 79 16.25 -59.89 -45.78
N ALA A 80 15.52 -60.66 -44.96
CA ALA A 80 14.21 -60.24 -44.45
C ALA A 80 14.27 -58.96 -43.60
N LEU A 81 15.30 -58.83 -42.75
CA LEU A 81 15.51 -57.62 -41.94
C LEU A 81 15.87 -56.41 -42.81
N ALA A 82 16.73 -56.58 -43.82
CA ALA A 82 17.08 -55.52 -44.75
C ALA A 82 15.87 -55.06 -45.58
N TYR A 83 15.03 -56.00 -46.02
CA TYR A 83 13.78 -55.69 -46.70
C TYR A 83 12.80 -54.94 -45.76
N GLY A 84 12.62 -55.41 -44.52
CA GLY A 84 11.78 -54.75 -43.53
C GLY A 84 12.19 -53.30 -43.28
N ARG A 85 13.49 -53.04 -43.09
CA ARG A 85 14.02 -51.67 -42.92
C ARG A 85 13.71 -50.77 -44.11
N LYS A 86 13.86 -51.27 -45.34
CA LYS A 86 13.52 -50.49 -46.54
C LYS A 86 12.03 -50.15 -46.62
N VAL A 87 11.17 -51.08 -46.23
CA VAL A 87 9.72 -50.82 -46.19
C VAL A 87 9.40 -49.76 -45.13
N ASP A 88 10.00 -49.84 -43.95
CA ASP A 88 9.81 -48.86 -42.89
C ASP A 88 10.31 -47.47 -43.31
N GLU A 89 11.51 -47.38 -43.91
CA GLU A 89 12.05 -46.12 -44.47
C GLU A 89 11.12 -45.51 -45.52
N GLN A 90 10.57 -46.33 -46.42
CA GLN A 90 9.59 -45.87 -47.41
C GLN A 90 8.29 -45.39 -46.75
N ALA A 91 7.80 -46.12 -45.75
CA ALA A 91 6.59 -45.73 -45.02
C ALA A 91 6.78 -44.40 -44.29
N THR A 92 7.92 -44.20 -43.63
CA THR A 92 8.27 -42.91 -43.00
C THR A 92 8.36 -41.80 -44.04
N GLY A 93 9.06 -42.01 -45.16
CA GLY A 93 9.18 -40.99 -46.21
C GLY A 93 7.83 -40.59 -46.83
N LEU A 94 6.91 -41.55 -46.99
CA LEU A 94 5.54 -41.26 -47.45
C LEU A 94 4.72 -40.54 -46.38
N LYS A 95 4.85 -40.93 -45.11
CA LYS A 95 4.19 -40.25 -44.00
C LYS A 95 4.64 -38.78 -43.90
N ASP A 96 5.95 -38.53 -43.99
CA ASP A 96 6.51 -37.19 -43.91
C ASP A 96 6.04 -36.32 -45.09
N GLN A 97 5.91 -36.89 -46.30
CA GLN A 97 5.33 -36.19 -47.46
C GLN A 97 3.87 -35.81 -47.23
N VAL A 98 3.06 -36.73 -46.70
CA VAL A 98 1.65 -36.43 -46.38
C VAL A 98 1.56 -35.38 -45.27
N GLU A 99 2.39 -35.47 -44.24
CA GLU A 99 2.44 -34.49 -43.15
C GLU A 99 2.87 -33.10 -43.66
N ALA A 100 3.84 -33.04 -44.58
CA ALA A 100 4.24 -31.79 -45.24
C ALA A 100 3.11 -31.16 -46.07
N LEU A 101 2.20 -31.95 -46.63
CA LEU A 101 1.01 -31.45 -47.33
C LEU A 101 -0.08 -30.97 -46.34
N ILE A 102 -0.25 -31.66 -45.21
CA ILE A 102 -1.26 -31.32 -44.20
C ILE A 102 -0.86 -30.05 -43.43
N LYS A 103 0.40 -29.96 -43.00
CA LYS A 103 0.90 -28.93 -42.10
C LYS A 103 0.53 -27.49 -42.47
N PRO A 104 0.76 -26.99 -43.70
CA PRO A 104 0.43 -25.60 -44.02
C PRO A 104 -1.07 -25.29 -43.93
N HIS A 105 -1.93 -26.28 -44.21
CA HIS A 105 -3.37 -26.12 -44.07
C HIS A 105 -3.80 -26.15 -42.60
N GLN A 106 -3.22 -27.05 -41.81
CA GLN A 106 -3.46 -27.10 -40.37
C GLN A 106 -3.02 -25.80 -39.70
N ASP A 107 -1.82 -25.32 -39.99
CA ASP A 107 -1.29 -24.07 -39.44
C ASP A 107 -2.20 -22.87 -39.80
N ALA A 108 -2.74 -22.83 -41.01
CA ALA A 108 -3.67 -21.78 -41.45
C ALA A 108 -5.02 -21.86 -40.72
N LEU A 109 -5.57 -23.07 -40.53
CA LEU A 109 -6.80 -23.27 -39.76
C LEU A 109 -6.60 -22.86 -38.30
N ASP A 110 -5.49 -23.29 -37.68
CA ASP A 110 -5.14 -22.95 -36.30
C ASP A 110 -4.97 -21.43 -36.13
N ALA A 111 -4.36 -20.75 -37.11
CA ALA A 111 -4.24 -19.29 -37.11
C ALA A 111 -5.61 -18.58 -37.17
N ILE A 112 -6.54 -19.07 -37.99
CA ILE A 112 -7.91 -18.53 -38.07
C ILE A 112 -8.65 -18.77 -36.76
N THR A 113 -8.60 -19.98 -36.21
CA THR A 113 -9.25 -20.30 -34.93
C THR A 113 -8.69 -19.44 -33.80
N LYS A 114 -7.37 -19.23 -33.76
CA LYS A 114 -6.75 -18.34 -32.78
C LYS A 114 -7.16 -16.88 -32.96
N ALA A 115 -7.15 -16.38 -34.19
CA ALA A 115 -7.56 -15.00 -34.47
C ALA A 115 -9.03 -14.74 -34.06
N GLU A 116 -9.91 -15.72 -34.28
CA GLU A 116 -11.30 -15.65 -33.85
C GLU A 116 -11.45 -15.72 -32.33
N ALA A 117 -10.71 -16.61 -31.66
CA ALA A 117 -10.67 -16.66 -30.20
C ALA A 117 -10.17 -15.33 -29.60
N ASP A 118 -9.12 -14.74 -30.17
CA ASP A 118 -8.58 -13.44 -29.74
C ASP A 118 -9.59 -12.31 -30.00
N ARG A 119 -10.33 -12.34 -31.12
CA ARG A 119 -11.39 -11.38 -31.44
C ARG A 119 -12.50 -11.44 -30.39
N VAL A 120 -13.04 -12.63 -30.15
CA VAL A 120 -14.08 -12.88 -29.15
C VAL A 120 -13.61 -12.47 -27.75
N GLN A 121 -12.36 -12.78 -27.38
CA GLN A 121 -11.82 -12.39 -26.08
C GLN A 121 -11.73 -10.86 -25.94
N ARG A 122 -11.27 -10.13 -26.96
CA ARG A 122 -11.28 -8.66 -26.93
C ARG A 122 -12.68 -8.09 -26.69
N HIS A 123 -13.70 -8.65 -27.32
CA HIS A 123 -15.08 -8.21 -27.11
C HIS A 123 -15.57 -8.51 -25.68
N ARG A 124 -15.23 -9.69 -25.14
CA ARG A 124 -15.51 -10.05 -23.75
C ARG A 124 -14.79 -9.15 -22.74
N ASP A 125 -13.55 -8.76 -23.02
CA ASP A 125 -12.79 -7.86 -22.16
C ASP A 125 -13.45 -6.47 -22.10
N VAL A 126 -13.95 -5.97 -23.23
CA VAL A 126 -14.72 -4.71 -23.28
C VAL A 126 -16.04 -4.83 -22.50
N LEU A 127 -16.76 -5.94 -22.65
CA LEU A 127 -17.97 -6.22 -21.85
C LEU A 127 -17.67 -6.24 -20.35
N GLN A 128 -16.55 -6.84 -19.96
CA GLN A 128 -16.12 -6.87 -18.57
C GLN A 128 -15.76 -5.47 -18.07
N GLN A 129 -15.05 -4.67 -18.87
CA GLN A 129 -14.75 -3.27 -18.56
C GLN A 129 -16.03 -2.43 -18.33
N ILE A 130 -17.06 -2.64 -19.17
CA ILE A 130 -18.37 -1.99 -18.98
C ILE A 130 -18.94 -2.37 -17.61
N ARG A 131 -18.96 -3.66 -17.26
CA ARG A 131 -19.48 -4.14 -15.97
C ARG A 131 -18.66 -3.63 -14.79
N ASP A 132 -17.35 -3.58 -14.91
CA ASP A 132 -16.43 -3.13 -13.86
C ASP A 132 -16.60 -1.63 -13.59
N LEU A 133 -16.91 -0.81 -14.61
CA LEU A 133 -17.25 0.61 -14.41
C LEU A 133 -18.49 0.79 -13.53
N GLY A 134 -19.42 -0.17 -13.54
CA GLY A 134 -20.62 -0.15 -12.69
C GLY A 134 -20.32 -0.50 -11.22
N GLN A 135 -19.16 -1.06 -10.92
CA GLN A 135 -18.73 -1.35 -9.56
C GLN A 135 -18.14 -0.10 -8.92
N VAL A 136 -18.93 0.59 -8.11
CA VAL A 136 -18.48 1.76 -7.36
C VAL A 136 -17.83 1.31 -6.04
N PRO A 137 -16.53 1.53 -5.82
CA PRO A 137 -15.88 1.22 -4.55
C PRO A 137 -16.51 1.96 -3.38
N PHE A 138 -16.53 1.33 -2.21
CA PHE A 138 -17.02 1.97 -0.99
C PHE A 138 -16.24 3.26 -0.69
N GLY A 139 -16.95 4.34 -0.37
CA GLY A 139 -16.36 5.65 -0.07
C GLY A 139 -16.00 6.49 -1.31
N SER A 140 -16.38 6.07 -2.51
CA SER A 140 -16.22 6.90 -3.72
C SER A 140 -17.03 8.19 -3.60
N GLY A 141 -16.39 9.33 -3.83
CA GLY A 141 -17.06 10.64 -3.81
C GLY A 141 -17.86 10.89 -5.10
N ALA A 142 -18.81 11.84 -5.06
CA ALA A 142 -19.68 12.17 -6.19
C ALA A 142 -18.88 12.51 -7.46
N ASN A 143 -17.80 13.29 -7.34
CA ASN A 143 -16.95 13.64 -8.48
C ASN A 143 -16.33 12.42 -9.18
N GLN A 144 -15.89 11.40 -8.43
CA GLN A 144 -15.29 10.20 -9.01
C GLN A 144 -16.34 9.39 -9.77
N ILE A 145 -17.54 9.25 -9.21
CA ILE A 145 -18.66 8.57 -9.85
C ILE A 145 -19.11 9.33 -11.10
N ALA A 146 -19.14 10.66 -11.06
CA ALA A 146 -19.44 11.49 -12.23
C ALA A 146 -18.44 11.29 -13.37
N MET A 147 -17.14 11.17 -13.07
CA MET A 147 -16.12 10.87 -14.07
C MET A 147 -16.32 9.48 -14.69
N ALA A 148 -16.63 8.46 -13.88
CA ALA A 148 -16.96 7.12 -14.37
C ALA A 148 -18.19 7.13 -15.29
N LEU A 149 -19.19 7.94 -14.95
CA LEU A 149 -20.42 8.12 -15.74
C LEU A 149 -20.16 8.75 -17.11
N VAL A 150 -19.27 9.75 -17.17
CA VAL A 150 -18.81 10.32 -18.44
C VAL A 150 -17.99 9.30 -19.23
N GLY A 151 -17.15 8.51 -18.57
CA GLY A 151 -16.40 7.41 -19.18
C GLY A 151 -17.31 6.40 -19.85
N ALA A 152 -18.31 5.90 -19.12
CA ALA A 152 -19.30 4.95 -19.63
C ALA A 152 -20.03 5.49 -20.86
N LYS A 153 -20.49 6.76 -20.83
CA LYS A 153 -21.20 7.38 -21.96
C LYS A 153 -20.33 7.60 -23.22
N ARG A 154 -19.01 7.52 -23.10
CA ARG A 154 -18.06 7.64 -24.22
C ARG A 154 -17.63 6.31 -24.82
N LEU A 155 -18.01 5.19 -24.22
CA LEU A 155 -17.65 3.88 -24.75
C LEU A 155 -18.36 3.63 -26.08
N ASP A 156 -17.57 3.35 -27.11
CA ASP A 156 -18.07 2.94 -28.41
C ASP A 156 -18.36 1.44 -28.39
N ILE A 157 -19.62 1.09 -28.59
CA ILE A 157 -20.10 -0.29 -28.61
C ILE A 157 -20.43 -0.77 -30.03
N ASP A 158 -20.33 0.08 -31.05
CA ASP A 158 -20.72 -0.28 -32.41
C ASP A 158 -19.77 -1.31 -33.04
N GLY A 159 -18.52 -1.34 -32.58
CA GLY A 159 -17.50 -2.31 -32.99
C GLY A 159 -17.57 -3.70 -32.32
N LEU A 160 -18.58 -3.99 -31.49
CA LEU A 160 -18.68 -5.25 -30.73
C LEU A 160 -19.43 -6.38 -31.47
N GLU A 161 -19.86 -6.15 -32.71
CA GLU A 161 -20.48 -7.16 -33.58
C GLU A 161 -21.63 -7.92 -32.90
N GLU A 162 -21.51 -9.24 -32.71
CA GLU A 162 -22.52 -10.10 -32.06
C GLU A 162 -22.74 -9.75 -30.58
N PHE A 163 -21.76 -9.12 -29.94
CA PHE A 163 -21.85 -8.69 -28.53
C PHE A 163 -22.47 -7.29 -28.39
N LYS A 164 -22.85 -6.62 -29.48
CA LYS A 164 -23.39 -5.26 -29.44
C LYS A 164 -24.66 -5.15 -28.59
N GLU A 165 -25.59 -6.10 -28.73
CA GLU A 165 -26.84 -6.08 -27.95
C GLU A 165 -26.58 -6.32 -26.46
N GLU A 166 -25.72 -7.29 -26.14
CA GLU A 166 -25.31 -7.56 -24.76
C GLU A 166 -24.58 -6.34 -24.15
N ALA A 167 -23.69 -5.71 -24.92
CA ALA A 167 -22.94 -4.54 -24.49
C ALA A 167 -23.83 -3.32 -24.28
N ALA A 168 -24.82 -3.11 -25.16
CA ALA A 168 -25.81 -2.04 -25.00
C ALA A 168 -26.63 -2.24 -23.72
N ALA A 169 -27.05 -3.47 -23.43
CA ALA A 169 -27.78 -3.81 -22.21
C ALA A 169 -26.90 -3.59 -20.96
N ALA A 170 -25.67 -4.11 -20.96
CA ALA A 170 -24.72 -3.96 -19.85
C ALA A 170 -24.35 -2.49 -19.61
N LEU A 171 -24.17 -1.70 -20.67
CA LEU A 171 -23.86 -0.27 -20.58
C LEU A 171 -25.02 0.51 -19.98
N LEU A 172 -26.25 0.21 -20.42
CA LEU A 172 -27.44 0.85 -19.89
C LEU A 172 -27.66 0.52 -18.41
N GLU A 173 -27.43 -0.73 -18.01
CA GLU A 173 -27.43 -1.13 -16.60
C GLU A 173 -26.36 -0.39 -15.80
N THR A 174 -25.13 -0.34 -16.31
CA THR A 174 -23.99 0.37 -15.70
C THR A 174 -24.25 1.87 -15.53
N ILE A 175 -24.86 2.52 -16.53
CA ILE A 175 -25.21 3.94 -16.42
C ILE A 175 -26.27 4.12 -15.32
N ARG A 176 -27.29 3.26 -15.25
CA ARG A 176 -28.31 3.33 -14.19
C ARG A 176 -27.73 3.14 -12.79
N THR A 177 -26.81 2.19 -12.61
CA THR A 177 -26.18 1.95 -11.31
C THR A 177 -25.31 3.14 -10.90
N LEU A 178 -24.53 3.69 -11.84
CA LEU A 178 -23.72 4.88 -11.61
C LEU A 178 -24.56 6.14 -11.32
N GLU A 179 -25.67 6.34 -12.04
CA GLU A 179 -26.58 7.48 -11.80
C GLU A 179 -27.20 7.40 -10.39
N ALA A 180 -27.64 6.20 -9.98
CA ALA A 180 -28.16 5.98 -8.63
C ALA A 180 -27.08 6.18 -7.54
N ALA A 181 -25.86 5.66 -7.76
CA ALA A 181 -24.75 5.83 -6.83
C ALA A 181 -24.31 7.31 -6.72
N HIS A 182 -24.28 8.04 -7.84
CA HIS A 182 -23.96 9.46 -7.88
C HIS A 182 -24.99 10.30 -7.10
N ALA A 183 -26.29 10.05 -7.33
CA ALA A 183 -27.35 10.75 -6.60
C ALA A 183 -27.26 10.49 -5.09
N LYS A 184 -26.95 9.25 -4.69
CA LYS A 184 -26.72 8.90 -3.29
C LYS A 184 -25.50 9.63 -2.71
N ALA A 185 -24.37 9.59 -3.40
CA ALA A 185 -23.14 10.25 -2.95
C ALA A 185 -23.34 11.77 -2.78
N LEU A 186 -24.05 12.42 -3.71
CA LEU A 186 -24.41 13.83 -3.58
C LEU A 186 -25.28 14.11 -2.34
N SER A 187 -26.27 13.25 -2.07
CA SER A 187 -27.12 13.39 -0.88
C SER A 187 -26.32 13.20 0.41
N ASP A 188 -25.42 12.21 0.44
CA ASP A 188 -24.59 11.91 1.61
C ASP A 188 -23.57 13.03 1.86
N GLU A 189 -22.96 13.58 0.81
CA GLU A 189 -22.05 14.73 0.88
C GLU A 189 -22.78 16.01 1.34
N ALA A 190 -23.99 16.27 0.84
CA ALA A 190 -24.80 17.40 1.29
C ALA A 190 -25.18 17.28 2.77
N ALA A 191 -25.62 16.08 3.21
CA ALA A 191 -25.94 15.82 4.61
C ALA A 191 -24.70 15.98 5.52
N ALA A 192 -23.53 15.54 5.06
CA ALA A 192 -22.28 15.73 5.78
C ALA A 192 -21.90 17.22 5.90
N ALA A 193 -22.10 18.01 4.84
CA ALA A 193 -21.85 19.45 4.85
C ALA A 193 -22.80 20.20 5.80
N GLU A 194 -24.09 19.87 5.80
CA GLU A 194 -25.06 20.46 6.73
C GLU A 194 -24.75 20.12 8.18
N LEU A 195 -24.38 18.86 8.46
CA LEU A 195 -23.98 18.43 9.80
C LEU A 195 -22.72 19.17 10.29
N ALA A 196 -21.76 19.41 9.39
CA ALA A 196 -20.57 20.19 9.70
C ALA A 196 -20.91 21.66 10.01
N GLN A 197 -21.80 22.29 9.24
CA GLN A 197 -22.27 23.65 9.50
C GLN A 197 -23.00 23.76 10.85
N LEU A 198 -23.85 22.78 11.17
CA LEU A 198 -24.57 22.75 12.45
C LEU A 198 -23.61 22.63 13.64
N ARG A 199 -22.58 21.77 13.53
CA ARG A 199 -21.54 21.63 14.57
C ARG A 199 -20.74 22.92 14.76
N GLU A 200 -20.41 23.61 13.68
CA GLU A 200 -19.70 24.89 13.75
C GLU A 200 -20.58 25.98 14.38
N GLN A 201 -21.85 26.08 13.98
CA GLN A 201 -22.80 27.00 14.59
C GLN A 201 -22.95 26.74 16.08
N GLN A 202 -23.09 25.47 16.50
CA GLN A 202 -23.14 25.10 17.91
C GLN A 202 -21.86 25.47 18.67
N ARG A 203 -20.69 25.35 18.04
CA ARG A 203 -19.42 25.78 18.66
C ARG A 203 -19.41 27.29 18.89
N ILE A 204 -19.74 28.08 17.87
CA ILE A 204 -19.81 29.55 17.96
C ILE A 204 -20.84 29.97 19.00
N GLN A 205 -22.00 29.29 19.08
CA GLN A 205 -23.03 29.60 20.05
C GLN A 205 -22.57 29.35 21.49
N LYS A 206 -21.90 28.22 21.73
CA LYS A 206 -21.30 27.92 23.04
C LYS A 206 -20.19 28.91 23.42
N GLU A 207 -19.38 29.33 22.45
CA GLU A 207 -18.35 30.35 22.68
C GLU A 207 -18.98 31.69 23.05
N LYS A 208 -20.01 32.14 22.33
CA LYS A 208 -20.77 33.35 22.65
C LYS A 208 -21.46 33.26 24.02
N GLU A 209 -22.11 32.15 24.32
CA GLU A 209 -22.73 31.93 25.64
C GLU A 209 -21.70 31.94 26.77
N ALA A 210 -20.50 31.38 26.53
CA ALA A 210 -19.41 31.42 27.49
C ALA A 210 -18.83 32.83 27.65
N GLU A 211 -18.72 33.61 26.57
CA GLU A 211 -18.32 35.03 26.63
C GLU A 211 -19.35 35.89 27.35
N ASP A 212 -20.63 35.75 27.02
CA ASP A 212 -21.74 36.45 27.68
C ASP A 212 -21.80 36.08 29.16
N ALA A 213 -21.60 34.81 29.52
CA ALA A 213 -21.51 34.37 30.91
C ALA A 213 -20.30 34.99 31.64
N ARG A 214 -19.15 35.13 30.96
CA ARG A 214 -17.97 35.80 31.52
C ARG A 214 -18.21 37.29 31.73
N ILE A 215 -18.82 37.98 30.76
CA ILE A 215 -19.17 39.40 30.87
C ILE A 215 -20.16 39.61 32.01
N LYS A 216 -21.20 38.77 32.09
CA LYS A 216 -22.19 38.84 33.16
C LYS A 216 -21.57 38.58 34.54
N ALA A 217 -20.71 37.57 34.66
CA ALA A 217 -19.98 37.30 35.90
C ALA A 217 -19.03 38.45 36.29
N GLN A 218 -18.37 39.09 35.32
CA GLN A 218 -17.58 40.30 35.58
C GLN A 218 -18.45 41.48 36.03
N GLN A 219 -19.61 41.70 35.40
CA GLN A 219 -20.54 42.75 35.79
C GLN A 219 -21.11 42.52 37.19
N GLU A 220 -21.47 41.28 37.53
CA GLU A 220 -21.93 40.90 38.87
C GLU A 220 -20.80 41.10 39.90
N ALA A 221 -19.56 40.69 39.59
CA ALA A 221 -18.41 40.92 40.47
C ALA A 221 -18.13 42.42 40.70
N ILE A 222 -18.25 43.25 39.66
CA ILE A 222 -18.11 44.72 39.78
C ILE A 222 -19.27 45.30 40.59
N ALA A 223 -20.50 44.83 40.37
CA ALA A 223 -21.68 45.28 41.09
C ALA A 223 -21.66 44.88 42.58
N GLU A 224 -21.07 43.73 42.94
CA GLU A 224 -20.86 43.33 44.33
C GLU A 224 -19.66 44.04 44.99
N ALA A 225 -18.63 44.39 44.22
CA ALA A 225 -17.48 45.15 44.71
C ALA A 225 -17.81 46.63 44.93
N ALA A 226 -18.70 47.22 44.12
CA ALA A 226 -19.09 48.62 44.21
C ALA A 226 -19.65 49.05 45.58
N PRO A 227 -20.62 48.34 46.22
CA PRO A 227 -21.13 48.71 47.53
C PRO A 227 -20.06 48.51 48.61
N LYS A 228 -19.22 47.48 48.52
CA LYS A 228 -18.12 47.27 49.47
C LYS A 228 -17.09 48.39 49.40
N MET A 229 -16.73 48.84 48.20
CA MET A 229 -15.84 49.98 48.02
C MET A 229 -16.47 51.30 48.46
N GLN A 230 -17.79 51.46 48.33
CA GLN A 230 -18.52 52.62 48.87
C GLN A 230 -18.61 52.58 50.40
N GLU A 231 -18.88 51.43 51.00
CA GLU A 231 -18.89 51.25 52.45
C GLU A 231 -17.49 51.50 53.06
N GLU A 232 -16.43 51.01 52.42
CA GLU A 232 -15.05 51.29 52.83
C GLU A 232 -14.67 52.77 52.65
N ALA A 233 -15.11 53.41 51.57
CA ALA A 233 -14.90 54.84 51.35
C ALA A 233 -15.67 55.70 52.36
N ASP A 234 -16.92 55.37 52.65
CA ASP A 234 -17.76 56.06 53.62
C ASP A 234 -17.24 55.85 55.05
N ALA A 235 -16.76 54.64 55.38
CA ALA A 235 -16.08 54.37 56.64
C ALA A 235 -14.78 55.17 56.78
N ALA A 236 -13.98 55.29 55.72
CA ALA A 236 -12.77 56.11 55.71
C ALA A 236 -13.09 57.61 55.87
N ILE A 237 -14.18 58.11 55.26
CA ILE A 237 -14.66 59.48 55.44
C ILE A 237 -15.12 59.71 56.88
N GLN A 238 -15.88 58.77 57.47
CA GLN A 238 -16.30 58.86 58.87
C GLN A 238 -15.11 58.84 59.84
N GLU A 239 -14.10 58.00 59.58
CA GLU A 239 -12.87 58.00 60.38
C GLU A 239 -12.09 59.32 60.24
N ALA A 240 -12.04 59.90 59.04
CA ALA A 240 -11.43 61.20 58.81
C ALA A 240 -12.17 62.33 59.55
N VAL A 241 -13.51 62.33 59.51
CA VAL A 241 -14.34 63.30 60.25
C VAL A 241 -14.15 63.13 61.76
N GLN A 242 -14.16 61.90 62.28
CA GLN A 242 -13.90 61.65 63.71
C GLN A 242 -12.51 62.11 64.14
N LYS A 243 -11.49 61.99 63.29
CA LYS A 243 -10.14 62.51 63.57
C LYS A 243 -10.10 64.04 63.58
N VAL A 244 -10.86 64.71 62.71
CA VAL A 244 -10.99 66.17 62.70
C VAL A 244 -11.76 66.63 63.93
N ASP A 245 -12.93 66.04 64.23
CA ASP A 245 -13.73 66.38 65.41
C ASP A 245 -12.95 66.11 66.72
N ALA A 246 -12.18 65.04 66.80
CA ALA A 246 -11.31 64.76 67.94
C ALA A 246 -10.13 65.76 68.03
N ALA A 247 -9.63 66.25 66.90
CA ALA A 247 -8.62 67.31 66.88
C ALA A 247 -9.22 68.65 67.33
N GLU A 248 -10.43 68.99 66.91
CA GLU A 248 -11.16 70.19 67.35
C GLU A 248 -11.54 70.11 68.83
N ALA A 249 -12.00 68.96 69.33
CA ALA A 249 -12.25 68.77 70.76
C ALA A 249 -10.96 68.86 71.59
N ARG A 250 -9.82 68.40 71.06
CA ARG A 250 -8.51 68.60 71.69
C ARG A 250 -8.06 70.05 71.65
N ALA A 251 -8.35 70.77 70.57
CA ALA A 251 -8.07 72.21 70.47
C ALA A 251 -8.93 73.01 71.46
N ALA A 252 -10.23 72.73 71.57
CA ALA A 252 -11.13 73.34 72.55
C ALA A 252 -10.75 72.98 74.00
N ALA A 253 -10.32 71.74 74.26
CA ALA A 253 -9.79 71.36 75.57
C ALA A 253 -8.43 72.01 75.87
N ALA A 254 -7.61 72.27 74.85
CA ALA A 254 -6.37 73.04 74.99
C ALA A 254 -6.65 74.53 75.23
N GLU A 255 -7.69 75.11 74.61
CA GLU A 255 -8.15 76.46 74.90
C GLU A 255 -8.76 76.58 76.30
N ALA A 256 -9.54 75.59 76.76
CA ALA A 256 -10.01 75.55 78.14
C ALA A 256 -8.85 75.42 79.14
N ARG A 257 -7.83 74.61 78.84
CA ARG A 257 -6.60 74.54 79.64
C ARG A 257 -5.75 75.81 79.55
N ALA A 258 -5.81 76.56 78.45
CA ALA A 258 -5.17 77.87 78.33
C ALA A 258 -5.92 78.92 79.18
N ALA A 259 -7.25 78.86 79.23
CA ALA A 259 -8.07 79.70 80.11
C ALA A 259 -7.87 79.33 81.59
N ASP A 260 -7.75 78.04 81.93
CA ASP A 260 -7.38 77.58 83.28
C ASP A 260 -5.92 77.94 83.61
N ALA A 261 -5.00 77.94 82.64
CA ALA A 261 -3.63 78.40 82.81
C ALA A 261 -3.56 79.92 83.02
N GLU A 262 -4.41 80.73 82.37
CA GLU A 262 -4.54 82.16 82.69
C GLU A 262 -5.10 82.38 84.10
N ALA A 263 -6.01 81.53 84.59
CA ALA A 263 -6.49 81.57 85.97
C ALA A 263 -5.42 81.16 87.00
N VAL A 264 -4.51 80.25 86.64
CA VAL A 264 -3.38 79.82 87.47
C VAL A 264 -2.20 80.80 87.40
N VAL A 265 -2.00 81.50 86.28
CA VAL A 265 -0.99 82.56 86.12
C VAL A 265 -1.37 83.83 86.90
N ALA A 266 -2.66 84.11 87.12
CA ALA A 266 -3.11 85.17 88.03
C ALA A 266 -2.94 84.84 89.53
N LEU A 267 -2.70 83.57 89.89
CA LEU A 267 -2.48 83.10 91.27
C LEU A 267 -1.00 82.80 91.59
N LEU A 268 -0.10 82.94 90.61
CA LEU A 268 1.33 82.66 90.73
C LEU A 268 2.21 83.84 90.30
N GLU A 269 1.77 85.08 90.59
CA GLU A 269 2.68 86.20 90.80
C GLU A 269 3.29 86.11 92.20
N GLY A 270 4.26 85.21 92.38
CA GLY A 270 5.00 85.13 93.63
C GLY A 270 5.78 83.84 93.81
N GLU A 271 6.93 83.72 93.13
CA GLU A 271 8.21 83.20 93.64
C GLU A 271 9.06 82.48 92.58
N ALA A 272 10.29 82.99 92.44
CA ALA A 272 11.55 82.31 92.08
C ALA A 272 11.86 81.89 90.61
N LEU A 273 12.69 82.75 90.03
CA LEU A 273 13.66 82.71 88.91
C LEU A 273 14.67 81.54 88.77
N LEU A 274 15.18 81.39 87.52
CA LEU A 274 16.52 80.90 87.01
C LEU A 274 16.67 79.39 86.69
N ALA A 275 17.29 78.90 85.58
CA ALA A 275 18.30 79.37 84.61
C ALA A 275 18.19 78.54 83.27
N ILE A 276 18.21 79.08 82.03
CA ILE A 276 19.30 79.56 81.11
C ILE A 276 20.13 78.47 80.34
N LYS A 277 19.80 78.32 79.03
CA LYS A 277 20.63 78.19 77.78
C LYS A 277 21.45 76.89 77.44
N PRO A 278 21.98 76.72 76.20
CA PRO A 278 21.43 76.93 74.82
C PRO A 278 21.96 75.93 73.73
N ALA A 279 21.53 76.14 72.46
CA ALA A 279 22.21 75.81 71.17
C ALA A 279 22.33 74.31 70.78
N GLU A 280 22.13 73.86 69.54
CA GLU A 280 22.35 74.47 68.21
C GLU A 280 21.59 73.67 67.12
N VAL A 281 21.29 74.34 66.00
CA VAL A 281 20.67 73.80 64.76
C VAL A 281 21.78 73.30 63.80
N PRO A 282 21.53 72.29 62.93
CA PRO A 282 21.54 72.55 61.48
C PRO A 282 20.46 71.71 60.74
N VAL A 283 19.58 72.26 59.90
CA VAL A 283 19.68 72.49 58.43
C VAL A 283 20.49 71.45 57.63
N ALA A 284 19.81 70.68 56.77
CA ALA A 284 20.18 70.26 55.39
C ALA A 284 19.29 69.07 54.95
N VAL A 285 18.38 69.18 53.97
CA VAL A 285 18.56 69.29 52.50
C VAL A 285 18.54 67.93 51.78
N CYS A 286 17.82 67.92 50.64
CA CYS A 286 17.74 66.94 49.53
C CYS A 286 16.77 65.75 49.72
N ARG A 287 15.75 65.52 48.88
CA ARG A 287 15.69 65.40 47.39
C ARG A 287 16.35 64.11 46.87
N GLY A 288 15.52 63.23 46.28
CA GLY A 288 15.88 62.04 45.50
C GLY A 288 14.85 60.94 45.75
N MET A 289 13.98 60.55 44.82
CA MET A 289 14.23 59.68 43.65
C MET A 289 14.73 58.28 44.03
N PHE A 290 14.28 57.29 43.23
CA PHE A 290 14.60 55.85 43.19
C PHE A 290 13.61 54.96 43.97
N LEU A 291 12.78 54.12 43.32
CA LEU A 291 13.09 52.91 42.53
C LEU A 291 13.99 51.92 43.27
N GLU A 292 13.37 50.95 43.94
CA GLU A 292 13.90 49.60 44.23
C GLU A 292 12.65 48.70 44.19
N GLU A 293 12.33 48.00 43.10
CA GLU A 293 13.03 46.83 42.55
C GLU A 293 13.56 45.92 43.65
N THR A 294 12.66 45.13 44.22
CA THR A 294 13.02 43.98 45.03
C THR A 294 13.62 42.91 44.12
N GLU A 295 14.95 42.88 44.04
CA GLU A 295 15.71 41.75 43.49
C GLU A 295 15.37 40.49 44.30
N ARG A 296 14.49 39.65 43.74
CA ARG A 296 14.32 38.26 44.15
C ARG A 296 15.50 37.44 43.61
N THR A 297 16.62 37.45 44.33
CA THR A 297 17.69 36.46 44.14
C THR A 297 17.31 35.16 44.86
N GLY A 298 16.46 34.36 44.21
CA GLY A 298 16.19 32.97 44.55
C GLY A 298 16.26 32.10 43.29
N PRO A 299 16.54 30.79 43.38
CA PRO A 299 16.63 29.94 42.20
C PRO A 299 15.28 29.94 41.47
N ILE A 300 15.27 30.56 40.29
CA ILE A 300 14.11 30.64 39.40
C ILE A 300 13.51 29.23 39.23
N PRO A 301 12.22 29.00 39.58
CA PRO A 301 11.57 27.71 39.39
C PRO A 301 11.66 27.28 37.92
N ALA A 302 11.79 25.97 37.67
CA ALA A 302 12.08 25.43 36.33
C ALA A 302 11.08 25.90 35.25
N GLU A 303 9.85 26.20 35.64
CA GLU A 303 8.79 26.70 34.78
C GLU A 303 9.04 28.13 34.27
N GLU A 304 9.57 29.03 35.11
CA GLU A 304 9.93 30.40 34.71
C GLU A 304 11.19 30.43 33.82
N ARG A 305 12.09 29.44 33.97
CA ARG A 305 13.24 29.25 33.04
C ARG A 305 12.78 28.80 31.66
N LEU A 306 11.80 27.91 31.57
CA LEU A 306 11.24 27.48 30.30
C LEU A 306 10.55 28.65 29.58
N GLY A 307 9.76 29.44 30.31
CA GLY A 307 9.08 30.61 29.76
C GLY A 307 10.05 31.67 29.20
N THR A 308 11.12 31.97 29.94
CA THR A 308 12.15 32.91 29.48
C THR A 308 12.98 32.38 28.30
N GLN A 309 13.26 31.07 28.25
CA GLN A 309 13.94 30.43 27.11
C GLN A 309 13.08 30.42 25.84
N LEU A 310 11.78 30.17 25.96
CA LEU A 310 10.83 30.24 24.84
C LEU A 310 10.68 31.66 24.31
N LEU A 311 10.53 32.64 25.20
CA LEU A 311 10.47 34.05 24.82
C LEU A 311 11.76 34.51 24.10
N HIS A 312 12.92 33.98 24.50
CA HIS A 312 14.18 34.26 23.82
C HIS A 312 14.26 33.58 22.43
N ALA A 313 13.85 32.31 22.32
CA ALA A 313 13.83 31.57 21.06
C ALA A 313 12.86 32.17 20.03
N MET A 314 11.74 32.75 20.49
CA MET A 314 10.74 33.40 19.65
C MET A 314 11.11 34.85 19.28
N LYS A 315 12.11 35.45 19.94
CA LYS A 315 12.47 36.86 19.71
C LYS A 315 13.11 37.03 18.35
N GLY A 316 12.37 37.66 17.42
CA GLY A 316 12.82 37.93 16.05
C GLY A 316 12.27 36.96 15.00
N MET A 317 11.50 35.95 15.39
CA MET A 317 10.78 35.08 14.45
C MET A 317 9.45 35.71 14.03
N HIS A 318 9.11 35.60 12.75
CA HIS A 318 7.79 35.98 12.26
C HIS A 318 6.73 34.98 12.74
N ARG A 319 5.46 35.40 12.90
CA ARG A 319 4.38 34.56 13.46
C ARG A 319 4.22 33.21 12.76
N VAL A 320 4.48 33.16 11.45
CA VAL A 320 4.43 31.93 10.63
C VAL A 320 5.61 30.99 10.94
N GLU A 321 6.79 31.52 11.23
CA GLU A 321 7.99 30.75 11.54
C GLU A 321 7.87 30.09 12.92
N VAL A 322 7.27 30.79 13.88
CA VAL A 322 6.96 30.24 15.21
C VAL A 322 6.02 29.03 15.10
N VAL A 323 4.96 29.13 14.28
CA VAL A 323 4.01 28.03 14.08
C VAL A 323 4.68 26.83 13.39
N ASN A 324 5.53 27.08 12.39
CA ASN A 324 6.27 26.01 11.73
C ASN A 324 7.28 25.33 12.67
N ALA A 325 7.99 26.09 13.51
CA ALA A 325 8.91 25.55 14.51
C ALA A 325 8.18 24.74 15.60
N LEU A 326 6.96 25.15 15.95
CA LEU A 326 6.09 24.43 16.89
C LEU A 326 5.58 23.11 16.28
N ILE A 327 5.09 23.13 15.04
CA ILE A 327 4.64 21.92 14.31
C ILE A 327 5.80 20.93 14.14
N ALA A 328 6.98 21.43 13.80
CA ALA A 328 8.18 20.62 13.65
C ALA A 328 8.80 20.13 14.98
N GLY A 329 8.29 20.58 16.13
CA GLY A 329 8.84 20.23 17.45
C GLY A 329 10.27 20.76 17.69
N THR A 330 10.67 21.82 16.99
CA THR A 330 12.04 22.37 17.04
C THR A 330 12.14 23.64 17.90
N LEU A 331 11.02 24.14 18.42
CA LEU A 331 10.97 25.39 19.19
C LEU A 331 11.73 25.30 20.52
N HIS A 332 11.69 24.15 21.20
CA HIS A 332 12.46 23.90 22.41
C HIS A 332 12.58 22.39 22.68
N PRO A 333 13.76 21.86 23.07
CA PRO A 333 13.98 20.42 23.26
C PRO A 333 13.16 19.79 24.39
N ALA A 334 12.57 20.61 25.27
CA ALA A 334 11.69 20.16 26.35
C ALA A 334 10.19 20.12 25.96
N ILE A 335 9.83 20.55 24.74
CA ILE A 335 8.46 20.55 24.26
C ILE A 335 8.31 19.46 23.19
N THR A 336 7.69 18.35 23.58
CA THR A 336 7.29 17.29 22.65
C THR A 336 5.78 17.37 22.48
N ILE A 337 5.32 17.71 21.28
CA ILE A 337 3.89 17.74 20.96
C ILE A 337 3.53 16.39 20.37
N ASP A 338 2.64 15.67 21.06
CA ASP A 338 2.07 14.43 20.55
C ASP A 338 0.87 14.73 19.66
N TRP A 339 1.11 14.71 18.35
CA TRP A 339 0.09 14.95 17.32
C TRP A 339 -0.90 13.78 17.16
N SER A 340 -0.72 12.66 17.87
CA SER A 340 -1.67 11.54 17.81
C SER A 340 -2.95 11.77 18.61
N GLN A 341 -3.00 12.85 19.43
CA GLN A 341 -4.15 13.20 20.25
C GLN A 341 -4.96 14.41 19.74
N VAL A 342 -4.65 14.91 18.53
CA VAL A 342 -5.35 16.03 17.85
C VAL A 342 -6.02 15.51 16.59
#